data_AF-A0A1G1E4T7-F1
#
_entry.id   AF-A0A1G1E4T7-F1
#
_cell.length_a   1.000
_cell.length_b   1.000
_cell.length_c   1.000
_cell.angle_alpha   90.00
_cell.angle_beta   90.00
_cell.angle_gamma   90.00
#
_symmetry.space_group_name_H-M   'P 1'
#
loop_
_entity.id
_entity.type
_entity.pdbx_description
1 polymer ?
#
loop_
_entity_poly.entity_id
_entity_poly.type
_entity_poly.pdbx_seq_one_letter_code
_entity_poly.pdbx_strand_id
1 'polypeptide(L)'
;MMDARELNSIFMSPEAPFNSDDFARWINMSDTASLTNLSGFLSAKDAIKNDSDKQRALERMEALNTETLPVIDEAGKFVGVVDRSRLIASLIIDVANKVQ
;
A
#
# COMPACT_ATOMS: atom_id res chain seq x y z
N MET A 1 7.74 4.74 -1.67
CA MET A 1 6.89 5.40 -0.66
C MET A 1 6.93 6.88 -0.95
N MET A 2 5.77 7.53 -1.00
CA MET A 2 5.68 8.95 -1.28
C MET A 2 6.35 9.75 -0.16
N ASP A 3 7.26 10.66 -0.51
CA ASP A 3 7.95 11.48 0.50
C ASP A 3 7.22 12.80 0.78
N ALA A 4 7.62 13.50 1.85
CA ALA A 4 6.99 14.76 2.26
C ALA A 4 7.15 15.88 1.21
N ARG A 5 8.17 15.80 0.34
CA ARG A 5 8.45 16.78 -0.72
C ARG A 5 7.54 16.53 -1.92
N GLU A 6 7.37 15.26 -2.30
CA GLU A 6 6.40 14.83 -3.30
C GLU A 6 4.98 15.23 -2.86
N LEU A 7 4.62 15.01 -1.59
CA LEU A 7 3.32 15.44 -1.05
C LEU A 7 3.14 16.96 -1.17
N ASN A 8 4.16 17.73 -0.78
CA ASN A 8 4.11 19.17 -0.90
C ASN A 8 4.01 19.65 -2.36
N SER A 9 4.65 18.94 -3.30
CA SER A 9 4.54 19.28 -4.73
C SER A 9 3.12 19.06 -5.28
N ILE A 10 2.39 18.07 -4.77
CA ILE A 10 0.98 17.87 -5.11
C ILE A 10 0.15 19.03 -4.56
N PHE A 11 0.33 19.42 -3.30
CA PHE A 11 -0.43 20.53 -2.71
C PHE A 11 -0.16 21.90 -3.36
N MET A 12 1.06 22.11 -3.86
CA MET A 12 1.48 23.36 -4.49
C MET A 12 1.12 23.45 -5.98
N SER A 13 0.60 22.37 -6.58
CA SER A 13 0.23 22.36 -7.99
C SER A 13 -1.06 23.19 -8.22
N PRO A 14 -1.10 24.11 -9.20
CA PRO A 14 -2.27 24.98 -9.42
C PRO A 14 -3.53 24.24 -9.90
N GLU A 15 -3.38 23.02 -10.43
CA GLU A 15 -4.49 22.12 -10.79
C GLU A 15 -4.73 21.03 -9.75
N ALA A 16 -4.17 21.17 -8.54
CA ALA A 16 -4.32 20.18 -7.50
C ALA A 16 -5.79 20.03 -7.08
N PRO A 17 -6.34 18.81 -7.06
CA PRO A 17 -7.73 18.58 -6.67
C PRO A 17 -8.00 18.81 -5.17
N PHE A 18 -6.96 18.99 -4.36
CA PHE A 18 -7.03 19.22 -2.92
C PHE A 18 -5.77 19.94 -2.41
N ASN A 19 -5.88 20.64 -1.28
CA ASN A 19 -4.76 21.34 -0.64
C ASN A 19 -4.37 20.70 0.72
N SER A 20 -3.43 21.32 1.42
CA SER A 20 -2.95 20.86 2.74
C SER A 20 -4.02 20.91 3.83
N ASP A 21 -4.94 21.87 3.78
CA ASP A 21 -6.03 22.01 4.76
C ASP A 21 -7.09 20.92 4.57
N ASP A 22 -7.38 20.55 3.32
CA ASP A 22 -8.26 19.43 3.01
C ASP A 22 -7.67 18.11 3.52
N PHE A 23 -6.37 17.87 3.26
CA PHE A 23 -5.68 16.70 3.81
C PHE A 23 -5.70 16.66 5.34
N ALA A 24 -5.40 17.78 6.00
CA ALA A 24 -5.46 17.88 7.45
C ALA A 24 -6.87 17.57 7.99
N ARG A 25 -7.92 18.07 7.31
CA ARG A 25 -9.31 17.78 7.66
C ARG A 25 -9.62 16.29 7.52
N TRP A 26 -9.19 15.64 6.44
CA TRP A 26 -9.44 14.22 6.20
C TRP A 26 -8.82 13.35 7.29
N ILE A 27 -7.57 13.63 7.69
CA ILE A 27 -6.90 12.91 8.78
C ILE A 27 -7.63 13.13 10.12
N ASN A 28 -7.95 14.38 10.45
CA ASN A 28 -8.62 14.71 11.72
C ASN A 28 -10.02 14.11 11.82
N MET A 29 -10.74 13.98 10.69
CA MET A 29 -12.08 13.40 10.64
C MET A 29 -12.09 11.90 10.38
N SER A 30 -10.92 11.26 10.19
CA SER A 30 -10.82 9.86 9.73
C SER A 30 -11.62 9.61 8.44
N ASP A 31 -11.66 10.58 7.54
CA ASP A 31 -12.37 10.50 6.27
C ASP A 31 -11.58 9.64 5.28
N THR A 32 -11.71 8.32 5.43
CA THR A 32 -11.04 7.35 4.57
C THR A 32 -11.52 7.39 3.12
N ALA A 33 -12.71 7.93 2.86
CA ALA A 33 -13.20 8.05 1.50
C ALA A 33 -12.41 9.12 0.75
N SER A 34 -12.23 10.29 1.35
CA SER A 34 -11.44 11.36 0.74
C SER A 34 -9.95 11.02 0.64
N LEU A 35 -9.39 10.25 1.59
CA LEU A 35 -8.00 9.77 1.52
C LEU A 35 -7.73 8.88 0.30
N THR A 36 -8.74 8.19 -0.26
CA THR A 36 -8.56 7.41 -1.49
C THR A 36 -8.33 8.26 -2.74
N ASN A 37 -8.57 9.57 -2.69
CA ASN A 37 -8.21 10.49 -3.77
C ASN A 37 -6.70 10.78 -3.84
N LEU A 38 -5.95 10.41 -2.80
CA LEU A 38 -4.50 10.53 -2.81
C LEU A 38 -3.90 9.47 -3.75
N SER A 39 -3.12 9.93 -4.73
CA SER A 39 -2.38 9.05 -5.61
C SER A 39 -1.42 8.16 -4.81
N GLY A 40 -1.55 6.83 -4.95
CA GLY A 40 -0.70 5.86 -4.24
C GLY A 40 -1.13 5.57 -2.80
N PHE A 41 -2.28 6.09 -2.33
CA PHE A 41 -2.83 5.69 -1.05
C PHE A 41 -3.41 4.27 -1.13
N LEU A 42 -2.91 3.38 -0.27
CA LEU A 42 -3.40 2.02 -0.14
C LEU A 42 -4.41 1.96 0.99
N SER A 43 -5.65 1.60 0.66
CA SER A 43 -6.71 1.44 1.64
C SER A 43 -6.72 0.02 2.22
N ALA A 44 -7.51 -0.19 3.27
CA ALA A 44 -7.76 -1.55 3.79
C ALA A 44 -8.37 -2.51 2.75
N LYS A 45 -8.97 -1.98 1.67
CA LYS A 45 -9.50 -2.80 0.56
C LYS A 45 -8.39 -3.33 -0.36
N ASP A 46 -7.26 -2.65 -0.38
CA ASP A 46 -6.10 -2.99 -1.20
C ASP A 46 -5.15 -3.95 -0.47
N ALA A 47 -5.31 -4.07 0.84
CA ALA A 47 -4.59 -4.98 1.71
C ALA A 47 -4.80 -6.45 1.33
N ILE A 48 -3.82 -7.28 1.68
CA ILE A 48 -3.89 -8.74 1.59
C ILE A 48 -4.12 -9.33 2.97
N LYS A 49 -4.71 -10.53 3.03
CA LYS A 49 -4.81 -11.26 4.30
C LYS A 49 -3.51 -11.97 4.63
N ASN A 50 -3.26 -12.19 5.91
CA ASN A 50 -2.06 -12.90 6.40
C ASN A 50 -1.98 -14.38 5.97
N ASP A 51 -3.08 -14.99 5.56
CA ASP A 51 -3.18 -16.34 5.02
C ASP A 51 -3.04 -16.40 3.49
N SER A 52 -2.92 -15.25 2.82
CA SER A 52 -2.86 -15.17 1.38
C SER A 52 -1.52 -15.66 0.83
N ASP A 53 -1.57 -16.33 -0.32
CA ASP A 53 -0.38 -16.85 -0.99
C ASP A 53 0.56 -15.72 -1.48
N LYS A 54 1.87 -16.00 -1.50
CA LYS A 54 2.91 -15.05 -1.93
C LYS A 54 2.75 -14.62 -3.39
N GLN A 55 2.32 -15.52 -4.27
CA GLN A 55 2.04 -15.20 -5.66
C GLN A 55 0.87 -14.22 -5.76
N ARG A 56 -0.17 -14.42 -4.95
CA ARG A 56 -1.33 -13.51 -4.91
C ARG A 56 -0.95 -12.11 -4.45
N ALA A 57 -0.03 -12.00 -3.49
CA ALA A 57 0.52 -10.73 -3.07
C ALA A 57 1.25 -10.01 -4.22
N LEU A 58 2.07 -10.72 -5.00
CA LEU A 58 2.77 -10.18 -6.15
C LEU A 58 1.82 -9.72 -7.27
N GLU A 59 0.79 -10.52 -7.60
CA GLU A 59 -0.23 -10.13 -8.58
C GLU A 59 -0.93 -8.82 -8.17
N ARG A 60 -1.24 -8.68 -6.88
CA ARG A 60 -1.89 -7.48 -6.34
C ARG A 60 -0.96 -6.27 -6.37
N MET A 61 0.33 -6.45 -6.08
CA MET A 61 1.36 -5.42 -6.21
C MET A 61 1.45 -4.91 -7.64
N GLU A 62 1.44 -5.79 -8.64
CA GLU A 62 1.48 -5.38 -10.05
C GLU A 62 0.20 -4.67 -10.49
N ALA A 63 -0.98 -5.17 -10.09
CA ALA A 63 -2.25 -4.55 -10.41
C ALA A 63 -2.38 -3.13 -9.84
N LEU A 64 -1.82 -2.88 -8.66
CA LEU A 64 -1.84 -1.59 -7.96
C LEU A 64 -0.60 -0.73 -8.28
N ASN A 65 0.32 -1.25 -9.10
CA ASN A 65 1.61 -0.63 -9.42
C ASN A 65 2.37 -0.14 -8.17
N THR A 66 2.40 -0.98 -7.13
CA THR A 66 3.02 -0.68 -5.83
C THR A 66 4.04 -1.75 -5.44
N GLU A 67 5.11 -1.33 -4.79
CA GLU A 67 6.18 -2.20 -4.29
C GLU A 67 5.84 -2.83 -2.92
N THR A 68 4.83 -2.28 -2.23
CA THR A 68 4.49 -2.66 -0.86
C THR A 68 3.00 -2.83 -0.69
N LEU A 69 2.58 -3.83 0.10
CA LEU A 69 1.18 -4.04 0.46
C LEU A 69 0.99 -4.16 1.97
N PRO A 70 -0.06 -3.53 2.53
CA PRO A 70 -0.45 -3.78 3.90
C PRO A 70 -1.06 -5.18 4.03
N VAL A 71 -0.78 -5.81 5.17
CA VAL A 71 -1.33 -7.11 5.56
C VAL A 71 -2.31 -6.90 6.70
N ILE A 72 -3.48 -7.52 6.58
CA ILE A 72 -4.53 -7.53 7.59
C ILE A 72 -4.80 -8.94 8.11
N ASP A 73 -5.27 -9.04 9.36
CA ASP A 73 -5.81 -10.28 9.91
C ASP A 73 -7.28 -10.51 9.49
N GLU A 74 -7.87 -11.62 9.95
CA GLU A 74 -9.28 -11.95 9.71
C GLU A 74 -10.26 -10.93 10.30
N ALA A 75 -9.87 -10.21 11.36
CA ALA A 75 -10.65 -9.14 11.98
C ALA A 75 -10.51 -7.80 11.23
N GLY A 76 -9.75 -7.76 10.13
CA GLY A 76 -9.49 -6.55 9.34
C GLY A 76 -8.50 -5.60 10.00
N LYS A 77 -7.78 -6.05 11.03
CA LYS A 77 -6.76 -5.25 11.70
C LYS A 77 -5.44 -5.35 10.95
N PHE A 78 -4.77 -4.22 10.77
CA PHE A 78 -3.42 -4.17 10.22
C PHE A 78 -2.43 -4.93 11.10
N VAL A 79 -1.70 -5.88 10.51
CA VAL A 79 -0.70 -6.72 11.20
C VAL A 79 0.72 -6.56 10.67
N GLY A 80 0.90 -5.95 9.49
CA GLY A 80 2.24 -5.72 8.95
C GLY A 80 2.24 -5.22 7.50
N VAL A 81 3.44 -5.11 6.92
CA VAL A 81 3.66 -4.74 5.52
C VAL A 81 4.51 -5.82 4.87
N VAL A 82 4.19 -6.14 3.61
CA VAL A 82 5.03 -6.98 2.76
C VAL A 82 5.64 -6.15 1.64
N ASP A 83 6.93 -6.38 1.38
CA ASP A 83 7.69 -5.77 0.29
C ASP A 83 7.90 -6.78 -0.84
N ARG A 84 7.82 -6.31 -2.08
CA ARG A 84 8.03 -7.12 -3.30
C ARG A 84 9.38 -7.85 -3.28
N SER A 85 10.45 -7.15 -2.90
CA SER A 85 11.81 -7.71 -2.83
C SER A 85 11.94 -8.86 -1.83
N ARG A 86 11.30 -8.73 -0.66
CA ARG A 86 11.26 -9.79 0.37
C ARG A 86 10.45 -11.00 -0.08
N LEU A 87 9.32 -10.78 -0.74
CA LEU A 87 8.49 -11.86 -1.29
C LEU A 87 9.25 -12.67 -2.35
N ILE A 88 9.91 -12.00 -3.29
CA ILE A 88 10.68 -12.66 -4.36
C ILE A 88 11.85 -13.45 -3.76
N ALA A 89 12.60 -12.87 -2.83
CA ALA A 89 13.70 -13.58 -2.16
C ALA A 89 13.20 -14.84 -1.46
N SER A 90 12.06 -14.75 -0.76
CA SER A 90 11.46 -15.92 -0.09
C SER A 90 11.01 -17.00 -1.08
N LEU A 91 10.43 -16.63 -2.22
CA LEU A 91 10.02 -17.58 -3.27
C LEU A 91 11.22 -18.31 -3.89
N ILE A 92 12.33 -17.60 -4.14
CA ILE A 92 13.55 -18.20 -4.66
C ILE A 92 14.12 -19.22 -3.68
N ILE A 93 14.14 -18.87 -2.38
CA ILE A 93 14.59 -19.78 -1.31
C ILE A 93 13.68 -21.01 -1.22
N ASP A 94 12.37 -20.82 -1.27
CA ASP A 94 11.40 -21.93 -1.22
C ASP A 94 11.58 -22.88 -2.42
N VAL A 95 11.78 -22.33 -3.62
CA VAL A 95 12.05 -23.14 -4.82
C VAL A 95 13.36 -23.89 -4.66
N ALA A 96 14.44 -23.23 -4.25
CA ALA A 96 15.76 -23.85 -4.06
C ALA A 96 15.72 -25.03 -3.07
N ASN A 97 14.97 -24.89 -1.97
CA ASN A 97 14.79 -25.95 -0.97
C ASN A 97 13.98 -27.14 -1.47
N LYS A 98 13.12 -26.95 -2.49
CA LYS A 98 12.24 -27.99 -3.04
C LYS A 98 12.92 -28.86 -4.11
N VAL A 99 14.12 -28.48 -4.56
CA VAL A 99 14.91 -29.22 -5.56
C VAL A 99 16.08 -30.00 -4.93
N GLN A 100 16.15 -30.07 -3.59
CA GLN A 100 17.08 -30.92 -2.85
C GLN A 100 16.42 -32.19 -2.34
#